data_AF-F2WUU0-F1
#
_entry.id   AF-F2WUU0-F1
#
_cell.length_a   1.000
_cell.length_b   1.000
_cell.length_c   1.000
_cell.angle_alpha   90.00
_cell.angle_beta   90.00
_cell.angle_gamma   90.00
#
_symmetry.space_group_name_H-M   'P 1'
#
loop_
_entity.id
_entity.type
_entity.pdbx_description
1 polymer ?
#
loop_
_entity_poly.entity_id
_entity_poly.type
_entity_poly.pdbx_seq_one_letter_code
_entity_poly.pdbx_strand_id
1 'polypeptide(L)'
;MNMNMFEQFLSPELLLIPTAPLSILMPYILTYHKPKLLGNRMTTAIMKLLKVFLLNMTSQLTPKGQKWSPLLAGLILMLLLSNLLSLLPYTFTPTSQLSTNMALAIPLWLATIIMGMKDKFSTTLAHLLPEGSPTPLIPFMVLIESTSQLMRPVALGVRLTANITAGHLLMTMVGSTTISLISTYTIISPLPMTLLFLLTLLELAVACI
;
A
#
# COMPACT_ATOMS: atom_id res chain seq x y z
N MET A 1 30.28 -4.83 -13.50
CA MET A 1 29.48 -3.65 -13.88
C MET A 1 28.73 -3.20 -12.65
N ASN A 2 28.84 -1.93 -12.25
CA ASN A 2 28.07 -1.38 -11.14
C ASN A 2 26.61 -1.29 -11.61
N MET A 3 25.85 -2.38 -11.48
CA MET A 3 24.42 -2.36 -11.79
C MET A 3 23.78 -1.39 -10.81
N ASN A 4 23.22 -0.29 -11.31
CA ASN A 4 22.47 0.63 -10.48
C ASN A 4 21.19 -0.08 -10.02
N MET A 5 21.22 -0.61 -8.80
CA MET A 5 20.09 -1.31 -8.18
C MET A 5 18.81 -0.44 -8.11
N PHE A 6 18.98 0.88 -8.21
CA PHE A 6 17.89 1.86 -8.19
C PHE A 6 17.26 2.13 -9.56
N GLU A 7 17.82 1.64 -10.66
CA GLU A 7 17.24 1.84 -12.01
C GLU A 7 15.82 1.26 -12.12
N GLN A 8 15.51 0.21 -11.35
CA GLN A 8 14.16 -0.37 -11.30
C GLN A 8 13.08 0.60 -10.76
N PHE A 9 13.45 1.57 -9.93
CA PHE A 9 12.51 2.53 -9.34
C PHE A 9 12.37 3.81 -10.17
N LEU A 10 13.24 4.02 -11.16
CA LEU A 10 13.10 5.14 -12.07
C LEU A 10 11.84 4.97 -12.91
N SER A 11 11.07 6.04 -13.06
CA SER A 11 9.89 6.03 -13.90
C SER A 11 10.30 5.75 -15.35
N PRO A 12 9.78 4.69 -15.99
CA PRO A 12 10.09 4.42 -17.37
C PRO A 12 9.46 5.50 -18.24
N GLU A 13 10.27 6.04 -19.15
CA GLU A 13 9.83 6.95 -20.20
C GLU A 13 9.92 6.22 -21.52
N LEU A 14 8.78 6.05 -22.20
CA LEU A 14 8.74 5.58 -23.57
C LEU A 14 8.56 6.81 -24.46
N LEU A 15 9.56 7.13 -25.28
CA LEU A 15 9.47 8.24 -26.24
C LEU A 15 9.06 9.56 -25.55
N LEU A 16 9.72 9.89 -24.42
CA LEU A 16 9.47 11.07 -23.59
C LEU A 16 8.08 11.14 -22.92
N ILE A 17 7.26 10.09 -23.05
CA ILE A 17 5.97 9.98 -22.35
C ILE A 17 6.17 9.09 -21.11
N PRO A 18 5.82 9.57 -19.89
CA PRO A 18 5.92 8.75 -18.70
C PRO A 18 4.91 7.59 -18.79
N THR A 19 5.37 6.36 -18.62
CA THR A 19 4.49 5.16 -18.63
C THR A 19 3.85 4.88 -17.26
N ALA A 20 4.17 5.68 -16.24
CA ALA A 20 3.59 5.61 -14.90
C ALA A 20 2.04 5.58 -14.89
N PRO A 21 1.30 6.48 -15.58
CA PRO A 21 -0.17 6.41 -15.61
C PRO A 21 -0.71 5.10 -16.19
N LEU A 22 -0.03 4.53 -17.19
CA LEU A 22 -0.42 3.24 -17.76
C LEU A 22 -0.28 2.11 -16.74
N SER A 23 0.81 2.12 -15.94
CA SER A 23 1.01 1.13 -14.88
C SER A 23 -0.06 1.22 -13.77
N ILE A 24 -0.53 2.43 -13.46
CA ILE A 24 -1.61 2.65 -12.48
C ILE A 24 -2.95 2.10 -12.99
N LEU A 25 -3.18 2.11 -14.30
CA LEU A 25 -4.41 1.59 -14.91
C LEU A 25 -4.44 0.06 -15.05
N MET A 26 -3.28 -0.62 -14.99
CA MET A 26 -3.20 -2.07 -15.18
C MET A 26 -4.07 -2.89 -14.20
N PRO A 27 -4.11 -2.62 -12.89
CA PRO A 27 -4.98 -3.33 -11.95
C PRO A 27 -6.46 -3.30 -12.33
N TYR A 28 -6.93 -2.19 -12.93
CA TYR A 28 -8.33 -2.03 -13.31
C TYR A 28 -8.74 -3.00 -14.42
N ILE A 29 -7.85 -3.24 -15.39
CA ILE A 29 -8.09 -4.16 -16.51
C ILE A 29 -8.28 -5.59 -15.99
N LEU A 30 -7.59 -5.98 -14.92
CA LEU A 30 -7.71 -7.31 -14.31
C LEU A 30 -9.09 -7.53 -13.66
N THR A 31 -9.75 -6.45 -13.25
CA THR A 31 -11.06 -6.48 -12.57
C THR A 31 -12.25 -6.36 -13.54
N TYR A 32 -12.20 -7.06 -14.68
CA TYR A 32 -13.29 -6.99 -15.66
C TYR A 32 -14.53 -7.78 -15.23
N HIS A 33 -15.66 -7.10 -15.01
CA HIS A 33 -16.95 -7.72 -14.71
C HIS A 33 -17.81 -7.86 -15.98
N LYS A 34 -18.30 -9.08 -16.25
CA LYS A 34 -19.37 -9.30 -17.25
C LYS A 34 -20.71 -9.35 -16.52
N PRO A 35 -21.74 -8.59 -16.96
CA PRO A 35 -23.05 -8.56 -16.33
C PRO A 35 -23.87 -9.82 -16.68
N LYS A 36 -23.42 -10.99 -16.19
CA LYS A 36 -24.11 -12.26 -16.30
C LYS A 36 -24.28 -12.85 -14.91
N LEU A 37 -25.44 -13.47 -14.65
CA LEU A 37 -25.78 -14.09 -13.36
C LEU A 37 -24.73 -15.16 -12.96
N LEU A 38 -24.31 -15.97 -13.93
CA LEU A 38 -23.14 -16.84 -13.82
C LEU A 38 -21.92 -16.10 -14.36
N GLY A 39 -21.14 -15.53 -13.44
CA GLY A 39 -19.87 -14.88 -13.75
C GLY A 39 -18.76 -15.89 -14.11
N ASN A 40 -17.65 -15.36 -14.63
CA ASN A 40 -16.40 -16.12 -14.78
C ASN A 40 -15.80 -16.48 -13.38
N ARG A 41 -15.02 -17.56 -13.28
CA ARG A 41 -14.35 -17.98 -12.03
C ARG A 41 -13.54 -16.85 -11.38
N MET A 42 -12.86 -16.05 -12.20
CA MET A 42 -12.12 -14.87 -11.70
C MET A 42 -13.06 -13.81 -11.13
N THR A 43 -14.16 -13.51 -11.82
CA THR A 43 -15.13 -12.50 -11.35
C THR A 43 -15.84 -12.94 -10.07
N THR A 44 -16.13 -14.23 -9.90
CA THR A 44 -16.74 -14.75 -8.66
C THR A 44 -15.75 -14.70 -7.49
N ALA A 45 -14.46 -14.99 -7.72
CA ALA A 45 -13.43 -14.84 -6.70
C ALA A 45 -13.28 -13.39 -6.23
N ILE A 46 -13.20 -12.44 -7.17
CA ILE A 46 -13.11 -11.00 -6.86
C ILE A 46 -14.37 -10.52 -6.13
N MET A 47 -15.56 -10.94 -6.57
CA MET A 47 -16.83 -10.62 -5.88
C MET A 47 -16.87 -11.17 -4.44
N LYS A 48 -16.39 -12.40 -4.22
CA LYS A 48 -16.35 -13.01 -2.88
C LYS A 48 -15.38 -12.25 -1.98
N LEU A 49 -14.20 -11.91 -2.49
CA LEU A 49 -13.18 -11.14 -1.77
C LEU A 49 -13.70 -9.73 -1.41
N LEU A 50 -14.31 -9.02 -2.37
CA LEU A 50 -14.96 -7.73 -2.10
C LEU A 50 -16.09 -7.83 -1.07
N LYS A 51 -16.92 -8.88 -1.13
CA LYS A 51 -17.98 -9.11 -0.15
C LYS A 51 -17.43 -9.32 1.26
N VAL A 52 -16.35 -10.10 1.41
CA VAL A 52 -15.69 -10.33 2.70
C VAL A 52 -15.13 -9.02 3.25
N PHE A 53 -14.45 -8.21 2.42
CA PHE A 53 -13.94 -6.92 2.86
C PHE A 53 -15.05 -5.96 3.28
N LEU A 54 -16.11 -5.84 2.48
CA LEU A 54 -17.24 -4.99 2.82
C LEU A 54 -17.92 -5.42 4.12
N LEU A 55 -18.13 -6.72 4.34
CA LEU A 55 -18.71 -7.24 5.58
C LEU A 55 -17.86 -6.89 6.80
N ASN A 56 -16.55 -7.14 6.74
CA ASN A 56 -15.63 -6.81 7.82
C ASN A 56 -15.56 -5.30 8.13
N MET A 57 -15.67 -4.45 7.10
CA MET A 57 -15.71 -3.00 7.29
C MET A 57 -17.05 -2.56 7.89
N THR A 58 -18.17 -3.10 7.40
CA THR A 58 -19.51 -2.72 7.87
C THR A 58 -19.77 -3.11 9.32
N SER A 59 -19.12 -4.16 9.84
CA SER A 59 -19.24 -4.55 11.24
C SER A 59 -18.51 -3.61 12.20
N GLN A 60 -17.48 -2.90 11.73
CA GLN A 60 -16.68 -1.95 12.53
C GLN A 60 -17.20 -0.50 12.39
N LEU A 61 -17.90 -0.18 11.30
CA LEU A 61 -18.34 1.18 10.97
C LEU A 61 -19.78 1.45 11.43
N THR A 62 -20.02 2.69 11.86
CA THR A 62 -21.38 3.21 12.12
C THR A 62 -22.22 3.28 10.83
N PRO A 63 -23.57 3.32 10.90
CA PRO A 63 -24.42 3.32 9.70
C PRO A 63 -24.17 4.50 8.74
N LYS A 64 -23.74 5.67 9.25
CA LYS A 64 -23.30 6.78 8.40
C LYS A 64 -21.94 6.50 7.73
N GLY A 65 -21.02 5.84 8.46
CA GLY A 65 -19.71 5.43 7.96
C GLY A 65 -19.77 4.32 6.92
N GLN A 66 -20.79 3.47 6.93
CA GLN A 66 -20.96 2.40 5.93
C GLN A 66 -21.06 2.91 4.49
N LYS A 67 -21.48 4.17 4.26
CA LYS A 67 -21.46 4.81 2.93
C LYS A 67 -20.05 4.91 2.33
N TRP A 68 -19.02 4.96 3.16
CA TRP A 68 -17.61 5.03 2.73
C TRP A 68 -16.98 3.65 2.49
N SER A 69 -17.65 2.58 2.94
CA SER A 69 -17.19 1.20 2.76
C SER A 69 -16.86 0.82 1.30
N PRO A 70 -17.68 1.15 0.27
CA PRO A 70 -17.34 0.79 -1.11
C PRO A 70 -16.08 1.50 -1.63
N LEU A 71 -15.86 2.76 -1.23
CA LEU A 71 -14.65 3.50 -1.61
C LEU A 71 -13.40 2.84 -1.01
N LEU A 72 -13.44 2.51 0.27
CA LEU A 72 -12.35 1.84 0.98
C LEU A 72 -12.08 0.44 0.41
N ALA A 73 -13.13 -0.34 0.11
CA ALA A 73 -12.99 -1.66 -0.49
C ALA A 73 -12.35 -1.59 -1.89
N GLY A 74 -12.71 -0.58 -2.69
CA GLY A 74 -12.10 -0.33 -4.00
C GLY A 74 -10.62 0.05 -3.89
N LEU A 75 -10.27 0.92 -2.93
CA LEU A 75 -8.88 1.32 -2.66
C LEU A 75 -8.01 0.12 -2.23
N ILE A 76 -8.51 -0.71 -1.32
CA ILE A 76 -7.81 -1.93 -0.87
C ILE A 76 -7.59 -2.87 -2.05
N LEU A 77 -8.61 -3.10 -2.89
CA LEU A 77 -8.48 -3.96 -4.06
C LEU A 77 -7.43 -3.42 -5.04
N MET A 78 -7.45 -2.11 -5.31
CA MET A 78 -6.49 -1.47 -6.21
C MET A 78 -5.06 -1.63 -5.69
N LEU A 79 -4.81 -1.32 -4.41
CA LEU A 79 -3.48 -1.43 -3.79
C LEU A 79 -2.98 -2.87 -3.75
N LEU A 80 -3.84 -3.82 -3.37
CA LEU A 80 -3.52 -5.26 -3.36
C LEU A 80 -3.09 -5.74 -4.74
N LEU A 81 -3.85 -5.40 -5.79
CA LEU A 81 -3.54 -5.82 -7.14
C LEU A 81 -2.26 -5.17 -7.68
N SER A 82 -2.00 -3.89 -7.38
CA SER A 82 -0.74 -3.24 -7.75
C SER A 82 0.47 -3.86 -7.06
N ASN A 83 0.35 -4.23 -5.78
CA ASN A 83 1.43 -4.83 -5.00
C ASN A 83 1.67 -6.31 -5.34
N LEU A 84 0.66 -7.01 -5.84
CA LEU A 84 0.85 -8.36 -6.38
C LEU A 84 1.51 -8.31 -7.76
N LEU A 85 1.14 -7.33 -8.60
CA LEU A 85 1.74 -7.15 -9.92
C LEU A 85 3.22 -6.71 -9.82
N SER A 86 3.61 -6.04 -8.74
CA SER A 86 4.99 -5.63 -8.51
C SER A 86 5.96 -6.77 -8.30
N LEU A 87 5.50 -7.93 -7.79
CA LEU A 87 6.35 -9.09 -7.55
C LEU A 87 6.83 -9.77 -8.84
N LEU A 88 6.22 -9.46 -9.98
CA LEU A 88 6.63 -10.01 -11.27
C LEU A 88 8.01 -9.46 -11.67
N PRO A 89 8.86 -10.28 -12.30
CA PRO A 89 10.18 -9.84 -12.72
C PRO A 89 10.08 -8.71 -13.76
N TYR A 90 10.93 -7.70 -13.61
CA TYR A 90 11.06 -6.55 -14.52
C TYR A 90 9.80 -5.66 -14.65
N THR A 91 8.87 -5.71 -13.70
CA THR A 91 7.73 -4.76 -13.70
C THR A 91 8.09 -3.48 -12.94
N PHE A 92 7.69 -2.33 -13.50
CA PHE A 92 7.73 -1.06 -12.80
C PHE A 92 6.51 -0.94 -11.88
N THR A 93 6.74 -0.48 -10.66
CA THR A 93 5.77 -0.54 -9.58
C THR A 93 5.41 0.88 -9.16
N PRO A 94 4.22 1.40 -9.53
CA PRO A 94 3.88 2.79 -9.22
C PRO A 94 3.81 3.04 -7.71
N THR A 95 3.53 2.02 -6.91
CA THR A 95 3.44 2.08 -5.43
C THR A 95 4.79 2.19 -4.71
N SER A 96 5.92 2.01 -5.42
CA SER A 96 7.26 2.26 -4.85
C SER A 96 7.56 3.76 -4.72
N GLN A 97 6.94 4.59 -5.56
CA GLN A 97 7.13 6.03 -5.53
C GLN A 97 6.32 6.65 -4.40
N LEU A 98 6.97 7.46 -3.57
CA LEU A 98 6.29 8.16 -2.47
C LEU A 98 5.21 9.13 -2.97
N SER A 99 5.38 9.70 -4.17
CA SER A 99 4.44 10.61 -4.78
C SER A 99 3.06 10.00 -4.98
N THR A 100 2.97 8.75 -5.47
CA THR A 100 1.70 8.07 -5.75
C THR A 100 0.97 7.72 -4.45
N ASN A 101 1.69 7.20 -3.45
CA ASN A 101 1.11 6.83 -2.17
C ASN A 101 0.65 8.06 -1.37
N MET A 102 1.40 9.17 -1.41
CA MET A 102 0.98 10.43 -0.79
C MET A 102 -0.23 11.04 -1.49
N ALA A 103 -0.30 10.94 -2.82
CA ALA A 103 -1.46 11.39 -3.59
C ALA A 103 -2.74 10.63 -3.21
N LEU A 104 -2.64 9.37 -2.78
CA LEU A 104 -3.78 8.59 -2.27
C LEU A 104 -4.06 8.85 -0.77
N ALA A 105 -3.01 8.98 0.05
CA ALA A 105 -3.14 9.09 1.51
C ALA A 105 -3.67 10.46 1.96
N ILE A 106 -3.18 11.56 1.39
CA ILE A 106 -3.54 12.93 1.81
C ILE A 106 -5.03 13.21 1.59
N PRO A 107 -5.64 12.94 0.41
CA PRO A 107 -7.06 13.19 0.21
C PRO A 107 -7.96 12.34 1.11
N LEU A 108 -7.60 11.06 1.32
CA LEU A 108 -8.39 10.16 2.18
C LEU A 108 -8.35 10.64 3.64
N TRP A 109 -7.17 11.02 4.14
CA TRP A 109 -7.03 11.57 5.48
C TRP A 109 -7.78 12.90 5.62
N LEU A 110 -7.62 13.81 4.65
CA LEU A 110 -8.31 15.10 4.66
C LEU A 110 -9.84 14.92 4.68
N ALA A 111 -10.35 13.95 3.90
CA ALA A 111 -11.77 13.61 3.89
C ALA A 111 -12.27 13.18 5.27
N THR A 112 -11.49 12.40 6.04
CA THR A 112 -11.88 12.01 7.40
C THR A 112 -11.94 13.19 8.36
N ILE A 113 -11.00 14.14 8.27
CA ILE A 113 -11.00 15.36 9.11
C ILE A 113 -12.19 16.25 8.77
N ILE A 114 -12.41 16.50 7.48
CA ILE A 114 -13.54 17.32 7.02
C ILE A 114 -14.87 16.70 7.45
N MET A 115 -15.02 15.38 7.32
CA MET A 115 -16.24 14.69 7.75
C MET A 115 -16.44 14.81 9.26
N GLY A 116 -15.38 14.62 10.05
CA GLY A 116 -15.44 14.78 11.51
C GLY A 116 -15.83 16.20 11.93
N MET A 117 -15.21 17.21 11.33
CA MET A 117 -15.49 18.62 11.63
C MET A 117 -16.93 19.02 11.26
N LYS A 118 -17.46 18.47 10.15
CA LYS A 118 -18.84 18.75 9.68
C LYS A 118 -19.90 18.10 10.56
N ASP A 119 -19.72 16.85 10.96
CA ASP A 119 -20.73 16.13 11.75
C ASP A 119 -20.77 16.62 13.20
N LYS A 120 -19.60 16.82 13.83
CA LYS A 120 -19.51 17.25 15.24
C LYS A 120 -18.23 18.04 15.51
N PHE A 121 -18.29 19.35 15.30
CA PHE A 121 -17.15 20.25 15.55
C PHE A 121 -16.69 20.22 17.02
N SER A 122 -17.62 20.28 17.98
CA SER A 122 -17.25 20.31 19.41
C SER A 122 -16.59 19.02 19.89
N THR A 123 -17.09 17.85 19.48
CA THR A 123 -16.52 16.57 19.92
C THR A 123 -15.20 16.27 19.23
N THR A 124 -15.00 16.71 17.99
CA THR A 124 -13.71 16.53 17.31
C THR A 124 -12.60 17.37 17.92
N LEU A 125 -12.92 18.60 18.36
CA LEU A 125 -11.96 19.41 19.13
C LEU A 125 -11.76 18.85 20.55
N ALA A 126 -12.80 18.29 21.18
CA ALA A 126 -12.66 17.64 22.49
C ALA A 126 -11.71 16.43 22.44
N HIS A 127 -11.70 15.65 21.36
CA HIS A 127 -10.77 14.54 21.17
C HIS A 127 -9.29 14.96 21.03
N LEU A 128 -8.98 16.24 20.86
CA LEU A 128 -7.60 16.73 20.92
C LEU A 128 -7.06 16.74 22.36
N LEU A 129 -7.93 16.62 23.36
CA LEU A 129 -7.55 16.59 24.75
C LEU A 129 -7.90 15.22 25.36
N PRO A 130 -6.92 14.48 25.92
CA PRO A 130 -7.25 13.30 26.69
C PRO A 130 -7.99 13.71 27.97
N GLU A 131 -9.11 13.02 28.22
CA GLU A 131 -9.94 13.19 29.40
C GLU A 131 -9.10 12.99 30.67
N GLY A 132 -9.17 13.95 31.60
CA GLY A 132 -8.47 13.89 32.88
C GLY A 132 -7.02 14.41 32.90
N SER A 133 -6.58 15.16 31.88
CA SER A 133 -5.25 15.80 31.92
C SER A 133 -5.19 16.97 32.93
N PRO A 134 -4.12 17.08 33.74
CA PRO A 134 -3.96 18.18 34.69
C PRO A 134 -3.76 19.52 33.95
N THR A 135 -4.36 20.58 34.49
CA THR A 135 -4.47 21.91 33.85
C THR A 135 -3.16 22.53 33.32
N PRO A 136 -1.97 22.30 33.90
CA PRO A 136 -0.73 22.88 33.35
C PRO A 136 -0.22 22.18 32.07
N LEU A 137 -0.57 20.90 31.88
CA LEU A 137 -0.03 20.06 30.79
C LEU A 137 -0.89 20.09 29.52
N ILE A 138 -2.11 20.63 29.62
CA ILE A 138 -3.08 20.80 28.52
C ILE A 138 -2.45 21.40 27.24
N PRO A 139 -1.76 22.57 27.27
CA PRO A 139 -1.26 23.18 26.04
C PRO A 139 -0.20 22.32 25.33
N PHE A 140 0.61 21.58 26.09
CA PHE A 140 1.62 20.68 25.52
C PHE A 140 0.99 19.43 24.90
N MET A 141 -0.04 18.85 25.54
CA MET A 141 -0.75 17.68 25.01
C MET A 141 -1.48 17.97 23.70
N VAL A 142 -2.11 19.15 23.57
CA VAL A 142 -2.78 19.56 22.32
C VAL A 142 -1.78 19.69 21.17
N LEU A 143 -0.59 20.25 21.44
CA LEU A 143 0.48 20.31 20.43
C LEU A 143 0.89 18.92 19.96
N ILE A 144 1.14 17.98 20.87
CA ILE A 144 1.52 16.61 20.50
C ILE A 144 0.41 15.92 19.71
N GLU A 145 -0.85 16.00 20.15
CA GLU A 145 -1.95 15.35 19.44
C GLU A 145 -2.15 15.96 18.04
N SER A 146 -2.01 17.28 17.89
CA SER A 146 -2.06 17.92 16.57
C SER A 146 -0.94 17.43 15.64
N THR A 147 0.29 17.27 16.15
CA THR A 147 1.40 16.71 15.37
C THR A 147 1.19 15.24 15.02
N SER A 148 0.65 14.44 15.95
CA SER A 148 0.31 13.02 15.74
C SER A 148 -0.74 12.84 14.64
N GLN A 149 -1.76 13.71 14.61
CA GLN A 149 -2.77 13.70 13.56
C GLN A 149 -2.19 14.02 12.18
N LEU A 150 -1.24 14.96 12.10
CA LEU A 150 -0.53 15.30 10.86
C LEU A 150 0.45 14.22 10.39
N MET A 151 1.07 13.49 11.32
CA MET A 151 2.00 12.40 10.98
C MET A 151 1.30 11.15 10.46
N ARG A 152 -0.01 10.98 10.73
CA ARG A 152 -0.79 9.80 10.33
C ARG A 152 -0.81 9.53 8.81
N PRO A 153 -1.14 10.49 7.92
CA PRO A 153 -1.12 10.26 6.46
C PRO A 153 0.30 10.00 5.96
N VAL A 154 1.29 10.69 6.53
CA VAL A 154 2.70 10.51 6.19
C VAL A 154 3.15 9.09 6.53
N ALA A 155 2.84 8.62 7.73
CA ALA A 155 3.18 7.28 8.18
C ALA A 155 2.47 6.18 7.37
N LEU A 156 1.25 6.42 6.85
CA LEU A 156 0.58 5.46 5.98
C LEU A 156 1.27 5.38 4.61
N GLY A 157 1.58 6.51 3.99
CA GLY A 157 2.24 6.55 2.68
C GLY A 157 3.66 5.98 2.70
N VAL A 158 4.46 6.38 3.70
CA VAL A 158 5.84 5.90 3.87
C VAL A 158 5.88 4.40 4.14
N ARG A 159 4.93 3.86 4.91
CA ARG A 159 4.88 2.42 5.22
C ARG A 159 4.73 1.57 3.97
N LEU A 160 3.81 1.94 3.08
CA LEU A 160 3.61 1.24 1.81
C LEU A 160 4.85 1.32 0.92
N THR A 161 5.43 2.52 0.76
CA THR A 161 6.65 2.66 -0.07
C THR A 161 7.83 1.90 0.52
N ALA A 162 8.04 1.99 1.84
CA ALA A 162 9.18 1.39 2.49
C ALA A 162 9.13 -0.14 2.38
N ASN A 163 7.96 -0.74 2.60
CA ASN A 163 7.79 -2.18 2.47
C ASN A 163 8.14 -2.67 1.06
N ILE A 164 7.60 -2.02 0.02
CA ILE A 164 7.79 -2.44 -1.38
C ILE A 164 9.23 -2.15 -1.85
N THR A 165 9.77 -0.97 -1.56
CA THR A 165 11.13 -0.58 -1.99
C THR A 165 12.21 -1.41 -1.30
N ALA A 166 12.11 -1.61 0.03
CA ALA A 166 13.07 -2.40 0.77
C ALA A 166 13.03 -3.87 0.33
N GLY A 167 11.82 -4.42 0.12
CA GLY A 167 11.64 -5.78 -0.39
C GLY A 167 12.34 -6.03 -1.73
N HIS A 168 12.06 -5.18 -2.72
CA HIS A 168 12.71 -5.27 -4.02
C HIS A 168 14.24 -5.06 -3.96
N LEU A 169 14.73 -4.15 -3.12
CA LEU A 169 16.17 -3.96 -2.91
C LEU A 169 16.82 -5.19 -2.27
N LEU A 170 16.18 -5.81 -1.27
CA LEU A 170 16.71 -7.03 -0.65
C LEU A 170 16.72 -8.20 -1.64
N MET A 171 15.65 -8.37 -2.42
CA MET A 171 15.56 -9.39 -3.47
C MET A 171 16.65 -9.24 -4.53
N THR A 172 16.90 -8.02 -4.99
CA THR A 172 17.94 -7.74 -5.99
C THR A 172 19.35 -7.92 -5.41
N MET A 173 19.59 -7.48 -4.18
CA MET A 173 20.88 -7.68 -3.50
C MET A 173 21.19 -9.17 -3.34
N VAL A 174 20.26 -9.94 -2.78
CA VAL A 174 20.42 -11.40 -2.65
C VAL A 174 20.59 -12.04 -4.02
N GLY A 175 19.78 -11.66 -5.01
CA GLY A 175 19.89 -12.15 -6.39
C GLY A 175 21.25 -11.87 -7.04
N SER A 176 21.85 -10.71 -6.81
CA SER A 176 23.20 -10.42 -7.33
C SER A 176 24.26 -11.30 -6.66
N THR A 177 24.11 -11.54 -5.35
CA THR A 177 25.03 -12.42 -4.61
C THR A 177 24.88 -13.88 -5.03
N THR A 178 23.65 -14.38 -5.28
CA THR A 178 23.43 -15.75 -5.78
C THR A 178 24.12 -15.96 -7.12
N ILE A 179 23.96 -15.02 -8.06
CA ILE A 179 24.60 -15.08 -9.38
C ILE A 179 26.13 -15.11 -9.24
N SER A 180 26.70 -14.25 -8.38
CA SER A 180 28.15 -14.25 -8.15
C SER A 180 28.65 -15.57 -7.56
N LEU A 181 27.94 -16.14 -6.57
CA LEU A 181 28.32 -17.37 -5.89
C LEU A 181 28.17 -18.62 -6.75
N ILE A 182 27.19 -18.65 -7.66
CA ILE A 182 27.06 -19.72 -8.66
C ILE A 182 28.33 -19.80 -9.53
N SER A 183 28.93 -18.65 -9.87
CA SER A 183 30.13 -18.61 -10.71
C SER A 183 31.41 -19.01 -9.97
N THR A 184 31.52 -18.72 -8.67
CA THR A 184 32.76 -18.95 -7.89
C THR A 184 32.74 -20.24 -7.08
N TYR A 185 31.62 -20.57 -6.41
CA TYR A 185 31.50 -21.68 -5.46
C TYR A 185 30.13 -22.37 -5.58
N THR A 186 30.03 -23.32 -6.51
CA THR A 186 28.80 -24.07 -6.81
C THR A 186 28.24 -24.90 -5.64
N ILE A 187 29.07 -25.28 -4.66
CA ILE A 187 28.63 -26.05 -3.49
C ILE A 187 27.88 -25.18 -2.47
N ILE A 188 28.23 -23.90 -2.37
CA ILE A 188 27.65 -22.95 -1.40
C ILE A 188 26.44 -22.21 -1.99
N SER A 189 26.32 -22.18 -3.32
CA SER A 189 25.21 -21.52 -4.03
C SER A 189 23.78 -21.96 -3.69
N PRO A 190 23.45 -23.18 -3.23
CA PRO A 190 22.06 -23.50 -2.88
C PRO A 190 21.55 -22.71 -1.67
N LEU A 191 22.43 -22.28 -0.74
CA LEU A 191 22.02 -21.52 0.45
C LEU A 191 21.40 -20.15 0.14
N PRO A 192 22.04 -19.26 -0.65
CA PRO A 192 21.42 -17.98 -0.98
C PRO A 192 20.22 -18.16 -1.94
N MET A 193 20.14 -19.28 -2.68
CA MET A 193 18.99 -19.60 -3.53
C MET A 193 17.74 -19.95 -2.70
N THR A 194 17.89 -20.73 -1.63
CA THR A 194 16.77 -21.01 -0.71
C THR A 194 16.35 -19.75 0.04
N LEU A 195 17.31 -18.88 0.40
CA LEU A 195 17.01 -17.58 0.99
C LEU A 195 16.19 -16.70 0.03
N LEU A 196 16.59 -16.62 -1.24
CA LEU A 196 15.85 -15.87 -2.27
C LEU A 196 14.40 -16.37 -2.39
N PHE A 197 14.20 -17.69 -2.38
CA PHE A 197 12.86 -18.30 -2.41
C PHE A 197 12.04 -17.99 -1.16
N LEU A 198 12.65 -17.99 0.03
CA LEU A 198 11.94 -17.62 1.26
C LEU A 198 11.56 -16.13 1.26
N LEU A 199 12.43 -15.28 0.71
CA LEU A 199 12.22 -13.84 0.66
C LEU A 199 11.08 -13.47 -0.30
N THR A 200 10.89 -14.18 -1.41
CA THR A 200 9.71 -13.97 -2.27
C THR A 200 8.40 -14.35 -1.58
N LEU A 201 8.41 -15.39 -0.75
CA LEU A 201 7.23 -15.76 0.06
C LEU A 201 6.93 -14.71 1.12
N LEU A 202 7.96 -14.14 1.75
CA LEU A 202 7.79 -13.03 2.70
C LEU A 202 7.20 -11.80 2.00
N GLU A 203 7.74 -11.42 0.85
CA GLU A 203 7.23 -10.29 0.07
C GLU A 203 5.80 -10.50 -0.42
N LEU A 204 5.42 -11.73 -0.79
CA LEU A 204 4.03 -12.05 -1.11
C LEU A 204 3.09 -11.83 0.09
N ALA A 205 3.54 -12.19 1.30
CA ALA A 205 2.78 -11.94 2.52
C ALA A 205 2.69 -10.44 2.83
N VAL A 206 3.80 -9.70 2.72
CA VAL A 206 3.84 -8.25 2.94
C VAL A 206 2.98 -7.50 1.93
N ALA A 207 2.94 -7.93 0.67
CA ALA A 207 2.09 -7.34 -0.37
C ALA A 207 0.59 -7.46 -0.08
N CYS A 208 0.19 -8.46 0.72
CA CYS A 208 -1.21 -8.70 1.09
C CYS A 208 -1.67 -7.96 2.35
N ILE A 209 -0.73 -7.41 3.15
CA ILE A 209 -0.96 -6.73 4.42
C ILE A 209 -1.11 -5.22 4.20
#